data_AF-A0AAE9MPS2-F1
#
_entry.id   AF-A0AAE9MPS2-F1
#
_cell.length_a   1.000
_cell.length_b   1.000
_cell.length_c   1.000
_cell.angle_alpha   90.00
_cell.angle_beta   90.00
_cell.angle_gamma   90.00
#
_symmetry.space_group_name_H-M   'P 1'
#
loop_
_entity.id
_entity.type
_entity.pdbx_description
1 polymer ?
#
loop_
_entity_poly.entity_id
_entity_poly.type
_entity_poly.pdbx_seq_one_letter_code
_entity_poly.pdbx_strand_id
1 'polypeptide(L)' 'MFTTGRIIFASLFVIAFILLMYFSYKKDAKNNKKHYQNGALYVAIAIAVVIALLFLSKLLTK' A
#
# COMPACT_ATOMS: atom_id res chain seq x y z
N MET A 1 -22.45 -23.19 -17.09
CA MET A 1 -23.18 -22.35 -18.07
C MET A 1 -23.57 -21.04 -17.41
N PHE A 2 -23.04 -19.93 -17.93
CA PHE A 2 -23.40 -18.59 -17.50
C PHE A 2 -24.75 -18.24 -18.13
N THR A 3 -25.78 -18.09 -17.31
CA THR A 3 -27.09 -17.61 -17.76
C THR A 3 -27.08 -16.08 -17.76
N THR A 4 -27.94 -15.47 -18.57
CA THR A 4 -28.07 -14.01 -18.64
C THR A 4 -28.27 -13.39 -17.26
N GLY A 5 -29.11 -13.99 -16.41
CA GLY A 5 -29.32 -13.54 -15.03
C GLY A 5 -28.07 -13.61 -14.15
N ARG A 6 -27.24 -14.65 -14.30
CA ARG A 6 -25.97 -14.78 -13.55
C ARG A 6 -24.94 -13.73 -13.99
N ILE A 7 -24.87 -13.43 -15.28
CA ILE A 7 -23.98 -12.40 -15.82
C ILE A 7 -24.38 -11.02 -15.29
N ILE A 8 -25.68 -10.69 -15.32
CA ILE A 8 -26.19 -9.41 -14.80
C ILE A 8 -25.88 -9.27 -13.31
N PHE A 9 -26.17 -10.31 -12.51
CA PHE A 9 -25.88 -10.30 -11.08
C PHE A 9 -24.39 -10.11 -10.79
N ALA A 10 -23.52 -10.87 -11.46
CA ALA A 10 -22.08 -10.77 -11.27
C ALA A 10 -21.54 -9.38 -11.61
N SER A 11 -22.00 -8.78 -12.70
CA SER A 11 -21.60 -7.43 -13.10
C SER A 11 -22.03 -6.39 -12.06
N LEU A 12 -23.29 -6.44 -11.60
CA LEU A 12 -23.80 -5.52 -10.57
C LEU A 12 -23.06 -5.69 -9.24
N PHE A 13 -22.80 -6.94 -8.84
CA PHE A 13 -22.03 -7.25 -7.63
C PHE A 13 -20.63 -6.67 -7.69
N VAL A 14 -19.90 -6.88 -8.79
CA VAL A 14 -18.53 -6.37 -8.97
C VAL A 14 -18.52 -4.84 -8.91
N ILE A 15 -19.45 -4.16 -9.59
CA ILE A 15 -19.55 -2.69 -9.56
C ILE A 15 -19.81 -2.20 -8.14
N ALA A 16 -20.81 -2.76 -7.45
CA ALA A 16 -21.13 -2.40 -6.07
C ALA A 16 -19.94 -2.64 -5.13
N PHE A 17 -19.25 -3.77 -5.30
CA PHE A 17 -18.08 -4.12 -4.52
C PHE A 17 -16.92 -3.13 -4.73
N ILE A 18 -16.62 -2.77 -5.98
CA ILE A 18 -15.57 -1.78 -6.30
C ILE A 18 -15.91 -0.41 -5.70
N LEU A 19 -17.18 0.01 -5.77
CA LEU A 19 -17.63 1.27 -5.17
C LEU A 19 -17.43 1.28 -3.64
N LEU A 20 -17.86 0.21 -2.96
CA LEU A 20 -17.65 0.07 -1.52
C LEU A 20 -16.17 0.08 -1.14
N MET A 21 -15.34 -0.65 -1.90
CA MET A 21 -13.89 -0.68 -1.71
C MET A 21 -13.27 0.71 -1.89
N TYR A 22 -13.69 1.46 -2.92
CA TYR A 22 -13.24 2.84 -3.13
C TYR A 22 -13.56 3.74 -1.93
N PHE A 23 -14.80 3.68 -1.41
CA PHE A 23 -15.18 4.49 -0.25
C PHE A 23 -14.43 4.09 1.03
N SER A 24 -14.21 2.79 1.25
CA SER A 24 -13.40 2.29 2.37
C SER A 24 -11.97 2.83 2.30
N TYR A 25 -11.29 2.64 1.17
CA TYR A 25 -9.90 3.06 1.00
C TYR A 25 -9.71 4.58 0.95
N LYS A 26 -10.70 5.34 0.51
CA LYS A 26 -10.64 6.81 0.56
C LYS A 26 -10.50 7.32 1.98
N LYS A 27 -11.22 6.72 2.94
CA LYS A 27 -11.11 7.08 4.37
C LYS A 27 -9.79 6.61 4.95
N ASP A 28 -9.37 5.40 4.62
CA ASP A 28 -8.11 4.83 5.10
C ASP A 28 -6.89 5.60 4.58
N ALA A 29 -6.90 6.02 3.31
CA ALA A 29 -5.83 6.84 2.75
C ALA A 29 -5.65 8.18 3.51
N LYS A 30 -6.76 8.82 3.90
CA LYS A 30 -6.73 10.03 4.72
C LYS A 30 -6.19 9.75 6.13
N ASN A 31 -6.60 8.66 6.75
CA ASN A 31 -6.11 8.27 8.07
C ASN A 31 -4.63 7.83 8.05
N ASN A 32 -4.20 7.10 7.03
CA ASN A 32 -2.80 6.73 6.82
C ASN A 32 -1.92 7.97 6.67
N LYS A 33 -2.38 8.98 5.92
CA LYS A 33 -1.69 10.27 5.86
C LYS A 33 -1.65 10.95 7.23
N LYS A 34 -2.65 10.82 8.10
CA LYS A 34 -2.65 11.44 9.43
C LYS A 34 -1.70 10.75 10.43
N HIS A 35 -1.68 9.43 10.45
CA HIS A 35 -0.99 8.65 11.48
C HIS A 35 0.36 8.07 11.05
N TYR A 36 0.56 7.85 9.75
CA TYR A 36 1.78 7.29 9.17
C TYR A 36 2.44 8.26 8.19
N GLN A 37 2.22 9.56 8.39
CA GLN A 37 2.80 10.62 7.58
C GLN A 37 4.32 10.46 7.56
N ASN A 38 4.88 10.30 6.36
CA ASN A 38 6.32 10.12 6.13
C ASN A 38 6.94 8.85 6.76
N GLY A 39 6.14 7.91 7.29
CA GLY A 39 6.65 6.69 7.90
C GLY A 39 7.51 5.87 6.94
N ALA A 40 7.06 5.69 5.69
CA ALA A 40 7.84 5.02 4.65
C ALA A 40 9.17 5.74 4.34
N LEU A 41 9.17 7.07 4.37
CA LEU A 41 10.37 7.88 4.13
C LEU A 41 11.37 7.73 5.28
N TYR A 42 10.91 7.75 6.53
CA TYR A 42 11.76 7.53 7.69
C TYR A 42 12.35 6.12 7.72
N VAL A 43 11.57 5.10 7.37
CA VAL A 43 12.07 3.72 7.24
C VAL A 43 13.11 3.62 6.13
N ALA A 44 12.87 4.24 4.96
CA ALA A 44 13.82 4.26 3.87
C ALA A 44 15.14 4.94 4.25
N ILE A 45 15.08 6.07 4.97
CA ILE A 45 16.26 6.77 5.50
C ILE A 45 17.02 5.87 6.48
N ALA A 46 16.33 5.23 7.43
CA ALA A 46 16.96 4.34 8.39
C ALA A 46 17.68 3.18 7.70
N ILE A 47 17.05 2.55 6.71
CA ILE A 47 17.66 1.49 5.90
C ILE A 47 18.90 2.02 5.15
N ALA A 48 18.79 3.18 4.50
CA ALA A 48 19.91 3.78 3.76
C ALA A 48 21.09 4.10 4.68
N VAL A 49 20.83 4.63 5.88
CA VAL A 49 21.86 4.90 6.89
C VAL A 49 22.54 3.62 7.35
N VAL A 50 21.77 2.57 7.65
CA VAL A 50 22.32 1.27 8.05
C VAL A 50 23.22 0.70 6.95
N ILE A 51 22.77 0.74 5.70
CA ILE A 51 23.56 0.29 4.55
C ILE A 51 24.85 1.12 4.43
N ALA A 52 24.76 2.44 4.52
CA ALA A 52 25.93 3.32 4.45
C ALA A 52 26.95 3.01 5.56
N LEU A 53 26.48 2.76 6.79
CA LEU A 53 27.34 2.37 7.92
C LEU A 53 28.02 1.02 7.69
N LEU A 54 27.33 0.05 7.08
CA LEU A 54 27.93 -1.25 6.72
C LEU A 54 29.02 -1.10 5.65
N PHE A 55 28.82 -0.22 4.66
CA PHE A 55 29.87 0.09 3.69
C PHE A 55 31.04 0.84 4.33
N LEU A 56 30.75 1.79 5.22
CA LEU A 56 31.77 2.56 5.93
C LEU A 56 32.62 1.66 6.84
N SER A 57 31.99 0.74 7.59
CA SER A 57 32.75 -0.23 8.40
C SER A 57 33.62 -1.13 7.53
N LYS A 58 33.12 -1.58 6.38
CA LYS A 58 33.92 -2.33 5.41
C LYS A 58 35.09 -1.52 4.84
N LEU A 59 34.96 -0.20 4.68
CA LEU A 59 36.06 0.67 4.25
C LEU A 59 37.09 0.92 5.36
N LEU A 60 36.65 1.01 6.61
CA LEU A 60 37.50 1.25 7.78
C LEU A 60 38.20 -0.01 8.30
N THR A 61 37.59 -1.19 8.13
CA THR A 61 38.16 -2.51 8.48
C THR A 61 38.81 -3.20 7.27
N LYS A 62 38.98 -2.45 6.17
CA LYS A 62 39.83 -2.85 5.04
C LYS A 62 41.31 -2.63 5.36
#